data_AF-A0AA43AXU0-F1
#
_entry.id   AF-A0AA43AXU0-F1
#
_cell.length_a   1.000
_cell.length_b   1.000
_cell.length_c   1.000
_cell.angle_alpha   90.00
_cell.angle_beta   90.00
_cell.angle_gamma   90.00
#
_symmetry.space_group_name_H-M   'P 1'
#
loop_
_entity.id
_entity.type
_entity.pdbx_description
1 polymer ?
#
loop_
_entity_poly.entity_id
_entity_poly.type
_entity_poly.pdbx_seq_one_letter_code
_entity_poly.pdbx_strand_id
1 'polypeptide(L)'
;MAMTTPQDLTVIPAAAYAGDIPAALAWQWVQAGSAVLVDVRTDAERAWVGQVPGAVPVEWKQWPDMANNPNFDAQLQAAVPPCGKVVLLCRSGVRSIAAATRAAQLGIEAYNILEGFEGDIDANGHRGQLGGWRKQGLPWRQ
;
A
#
# COMPACT_ATOMS: atom_id res chain seq x y z
N MET A 1 -11.42 21.12 -14.69
CA MET A 1 -10.26 20.24 -14.95
C MET A 1 -9.20 20.57 -13.91
N ALA A 2 -9.09 19.78 -12.84
CA ALA A 2 -8.08 20.02 -11.82
C ALA A 2 -6.74 19.50 -12.38
N MET A 3 -5.78 20.41 -12.55
CA MET A 3 -4.42 20.09 -12.93
C MET A 3 -3.72 19.49 -11.72
N THR A 4 -3.69 18.16 -11.65
CA THR A 4 -2.81 17.45 -10.71
C THR A 4 -1.38 17.81 -11.07
N THR A 5 -0.67 18.49 -10.17
CA THR A 5 0.79 18.66 -10.27
C THR A 5 1.40 17.29 -10.56
N PRO A 6 2.36 17.15 -11.50
CA PRO A 6 3.06 15.89 -11.66
C PRO A 6 3.75 15.61 -10.32
N GLN A 7 3.22 14.66 -9.55
CA GLN A 7 4.03 14.03 -8.52
C GLN A 7 5.13 13.33 -9.28
N ASP A 8 6.38 13.72 -9.03
CA ASP A 8 7.54 13.06 -9.63
C ASP A 8 7.38 11.54 -9.42
N LEU A 9 7.20 10.81 -10.52
CA LEU A 9 6.98 9.36 -10.53
C LEU A 9 8.32 8.65 -10.30
N THR A 10 8.91 8.90 -9.14
CA THR A 10 10.24 8.46 -8.79
C THR A 10 10.21 7.56 -7.57
N VAL A 11 11.22 6.69 -7.48
CA VAL A 11 11.49 5.89 -6.29
C VAL A 11 12.31 6.73 -5.34
N ILE A 12 11.90 6.77 -4.07
CA ILE A 12 12.69 7.33 -2.96
C ILE A 12 13.34 6.14 -2.23
N PRO A 13 14.66 5.93 -2.36
CA PRO A 13 15.31 4.75 -1.77
C PRO A 13 15.18 4.73 -0.24
N ALA A 14 14.96 3.53 0.31
CA ALA A 14 14.92 3.28 1.75
C ALA A 14 16.08 2.37 2.17
N ALA A 15 16.47 2.43 3.44
CA ALA A 15 17.58 1.63 3.96
C ALA A 15 17.21 0.14 4.17
N ALA A 16 15.96 -0.15 4.50
CA ALA A 16 15.51 -1.48 4.93
C ALA A 16 14.65 -2.24 3.90
N TYR A 17 14.30 -1.60 2.79
CA TYR A 17 13.50 -2.12 1.68
C TYR A 17 13.77 -1.29 0.42
N ALA A 18 13.19 -1.62 -0.74
CA ALA A 18 13.60 -1.07 -2.03
C ALA A 18 13.31 0.43 -2.19
N GLY A 19 12.25 0.95 -1.55
CA GLY A 19 11.97 2.37 -1.48
C GLY A 19 10.50 2.73 -1.26
N ASP A 20 10.28 4.00 -1.01
CA ASP A 20 8.96 4.64 -1.03
C ASP A 20 8.60 5.08 -2.45
N ILE A 21 7.33 4.92 -2.84
CA ILE A 21 6.84 5.34 -4.15
C ILE A 21 5.49 6.07 -4.07
N PRO A 22 5.20 7.01 -4.97
CA PRO A 22 3.87 7.57 -5.12
C PRO A 22 2.84 6.51 -5.55
N ALA A 23 1.58 6.68 -5.13
CA ALA A 23 0.49 5.78 -5.49
C ALA A 23 0.28 5.67 -7.01
N ALA A 24 0.48 6.77 -7.75
CA ALA A 24 0.41 6.76 -9.22
C ALA A 24 1.47 5.84 -9.87
N LEU A 25 2.71 5.84 -9.36
CA LEU A 25 3.77 4.96 -9.86
C LEU A 25 3.47 3.49 -9.53
N ALA A 26 3.01 3.23 -8.30
CA ALA A 26 2.57 1.90 -7.89
C ALA A 26 1.47 1.36 -8.83
N TRP A 27 0.48 2.20 -9.16
CA TRP A 27 -0.59 1.81 -10.07
C TRP A 27 -0.10 1.54 -11.49
N GLN A 28 0.85 2.34 -12.02
CA GLN A 28 1.47 2.07 -13.32
C GLN A 28 2.14 0.69 -13.37
N TRP A 29 2.89 0.32 -12.33
CA TRP A 29 3.53 -1.00 -12.27
C TRP A 29 2.52 -2.15 -12.17
N VAL A 30 1.44 -1.96 -11.40
CA VAL A 30 0.37 -2.95 -11.29
C VAL A 30 -0.34 -3.14 -12.63
N GLN A 31 -0.67 -2.05 -13.34
CA GLN A 31 -1.29 -2.13 -14.67
C GLN A 31 -0.38 -2.77 -15.72
N ALA A 32 0.94 -2.56 -15.60
CA ALA A 32 1.93 -3.20 -16.47
C ALA A 32 2.21 -4.67 -16.11
N GLY A 33 1.64 -5.19 -15.01
CA GLY A 33 1.91 -6.53 -14.51
C GLY A 33 3.32 -6.71 -13.93
N SER A 34 4.01 -5.61 -13.62
CA SER A 34 5.40 -5.61 -13.10
C SER A 34 5.48 -5.51 -11.58
N ALA A 35 4.35 -5.40 -10.88
CA ALA A 35 4.25 -5.47 -9.43
C ALA A 35 2.90 -6.03 -8.98
N VAL A 36 2.89 -6.72 -7.83
CA VAL A 36 1.67 -7.12 -7.12
C VAL A 36 1.33 -6.05 -6.09
N LEU A 37 0.09 -5.54 -6.13
CA LEU A 37 -0.44 -4.67 -5.09
C LEU A 37 -0.96 -5.50 -3.93
N VAL A 38 -0.37 -5.32 -2.75
CA VAL A 38 -0.81 -5.98 -1.52
C VAL A 38 -1.40 -4.95 -0.56
N ASP A 39 -2.65 -5.13 -0.17
CA ASP A 39 -3.34 -4.29 0.81
C ASP A 39 -3.18 -4.91 2.20
N VAL A 40 -2.38 -4.24 3.05
CA VAL A 40 -2.04 -4.71 4.40
C VAL A 40 -2.95 -4.17 5.50
N ARG A 41 -4.01 -3.45 5.13
CA ARG A 41 -5.06 -3.01 6.06
C ARG A 41 -5.83 -4.20 6.59
N THR A 42 -6.59 -3.99 7.66
CA THR A 42 -7.51 -5.03 8.15
C THR A 42 -8.65 -5.25 7.16
N ASP A 43 -9.29 -6.40 7.25
CA ASP A 43 -10.57 -6.71 6.61
C ASP A 43 -11.65 -5.66 6.91
N ALA A 44 -11.76 -5.21 8.17
CA ALA A 44 -12.66 -4.16 8.59
C ALA A 44 -12.33 -2.83 7.90
N GLU A 45 -11.06 -2.43 7.82
CA GLU A 45 -10.69 -1.23 7.07
C GLU A 45 -11.10 -1.35 5.59
N ARG A 46 -10.87 -2.50 4.94
CA ARG A 46 -11.27 -2.69 3.53
C ARG A 46 -12.78 -2.69 3.32
N ALA A 47 -13.53 -3.34 4.21
CA ALA A 47 -14.99 -3.47 4.08
C ALA A 47 -15.71 -2.14 4.34
N TRP A 48 -15.22 -1.32 5.29
CA TRP A 48 -15.92 -0.10 5.71
C TRP A 48 -15.42 1.15 4.99
N VAL A 49 -14.18 1.17 4.52
CA VAL A 49 -13.57 2.36 3.85
C VAL A 49 -13.50 2.18 2.33
N GLY A 50 -13.42 0.94 1.87
CA GLY A 50 -13.21 0.57 0.47
C GLY A 50 -11.81 0.03 0.20
N GLN A 51 -11.61 -0.45 -1.02
CA GLN A 51 -10.45 -1.22 -1.47
C GLN A 51 -10.10 -0.96 -2.93
N VAL A 52 -8.86 -1.24 -3.31
CA VAL A 52 -8.39 -1.18 -4.69
C VAL A 52 -8.74 -2.50 -5.41
N PRO A 53 -9.47 -2.48 -6.55
CA PRO A 53 -9.75 -3.69 -7.32
C PRO A 53 -8.46 -4.40 -7.73
N GLY A 54 -8.39 -5.72 -7.51
CA GLY A 54 -7.22 -6.54 -7.85
C GLY A 54 -6.09 -6.51 -6.83
N ALA A 55 -6.16 -5.68 -5.78
CA ALA A 55 -5.22 -5.75 -4.67
C ALA A 55 -5.41 -7.07 -3.90
N VAL A 56 -4.30 -7.74 -3.57
CA VAL A 56 -4.31 -8.96 -2.77
C VAL A 56 -4.35 -8.57 -1.29
N PRO A 57 -5.36 -9.02 -0.52
CA PRO A 57 -5.43 -8.71 0.90
C PRO A 57 -4.45 -9.59 1.69
N VAL A 58 -3.48 -8.98 2.35
CA VAL A 58 -2.56 -9.67 3.29
C VAL A 58 -2.37 -8.79 4.51
N GLU A 59 -3.20 -8.99 5.52
CA GLU A 59 -3.24 -8.13 6.69
C GLU A 59 -1.92 -8.14 7.45
N TRP A 60 -1.34 -6.96 7.72
CA TRP A 60 -0.18 -6.87 8.62
C TRP A 60 -0.60 -7.06 10.08
N LYS A 61 -1.74 -6.46 10.43
CA LYS A 61 -2.40 -6.59 11.73
C LYS A 61 -3.85 -6.96 11.52
N GLN A 62 -4.41 -7.73 12.43
CA GLN A 62 -5.77 -8.27 12.33
C GLN A 62 -6.71 -7.62 13.34
N TRP A 63 -7.94 -7.39 12.94
CA TRP A 63 -9.03 -6.95 13.82
C TRP A 63 -9.53 -8.15 14.66
N PRO A 64 -10.03 -7.99 15.91
CA PRO A 64 -10.26 -6.75 16.65
C PRO A 64 -9.07 -6.17 17.42
N ASP A 65 -8.10 -7.01 17.80
CA ASP A 65 -7.09 -6.61 18.78
C ASP A 65 -5.90 -5.86 18.15
N MET A 66 -5.88 -5.71 16.83
CA MET A 66 -4.75 -5.18 16.06
C MET A 66 -3.45 -5.96 16.34
N ALA A 67 -3.60 -7.26 16.61
CA ALA A 67 -2.52 -8.21 16.78
C ALA A 67 -1.82 -8.45 15.44
N ASN A 68 -0.52 -8.78 15.50
CA ASN A 68 0.22 -9.14 14.29
C ASN A 68 -0.37 -10.40 13.67
N ASN A 69 -0.49 -10.43 12.34
CA ASN A 69 -0.92 -11.63 11.61
C ASN A 69 0.22 -12.67 11.62
N PRO A 70 0.07 -13.83 12.31
CA PRO A 70 1.13 -14.84 12.36
C PRO A 70 1.40 -15.51 11.01
N ASN A 71 0.46 -15.39 10.06
CA ASN A 71 0.57 -15.97 8.73
C ASN A 71 1.03 -14.97 7.66
N PHE A 72 1.40 -13.74 8.06
CA PHE A 72 1.74 -12.67 7.12
C PHE A 72 2.80 -13.10 6.09
N ASP A 73 3.90 -13.68 6.55
CA ASP A 73 5.01 -14.09 5.69
C ASP A 73 4.57 -15.11 4.62
N ALA A 74 3.85 -16.15 5.05
CA ALA A 74 3.38 -17.20 4.15
C ALA A 74 2.34 -16.68 3.14
N GLN A 75 1.44 -15.80 3.58
CA GLN A 75 0.44 -15.17 2.70
C GLN A 75 1.12 -14.24 1.68
N LEU A 76 2.13 -13.48 2.11
CA LEU A 76 2.86 -12.59 1.23
C LEU A 76 3.67 -13.37 0.18
N GLN A 77 4.35 -14.44 0.58
CA GLN A 77 5.09 -15.32 -0.35
C GLN A 77 4.16 -16.02 -1.35
N ALA A 78 2.93 -16.35 -0.95
CA ALA A 78 1.93 -16.91 -1.86
C ALA A 78 1.37 -15.86 -2.84
N ALA A 79 1.31 -14.59 -2.43
CA ALA A 79 0.78 -13.50 -3.24
C ALA A 79 1.76 -13.00 -4.31
N VAL A 80 3.07 -13.05 -4.02
CA VAL A 80 4.11 -12.49 -4.88
C VAL A 80 4.84 -13.60 -5.62
N PRO A 81 4.90 -13.59 -6.97
CA PRO A 81 5.67 -14.56 -7.73
C PRO A 81 7.15 -14.58 -7.31
N PRO A 82 7.87 -15.70 -7.52
CA PRO A 82 9.32 -15.75 -7.32
C PRO A 82 10.03 -14.63 -8.09
N CYS A 83 10.95 -13.92 -7.43
CA CYS A 83 11.63 -12.74 -7.96
C CYS A 83 10.69 -11.59 -8.38
N GLY A 84 9.42 -11.64 -7.94
CA GLY A 84 8.44 -10.59 -8.18
C GLY A 84 8.60 -9.41 -7.24
N LYS A 85 8.01 -8.29 -7.65
CA LYS A 85 7.98 -7.04 -6.91
C LYS A 85 6.63 -6.85 -6.23
N VAL A 86 6.65 -6.35 -4.99
CA VAL A 86 5.43 -6.00 -4.24
C VAL A 86 5.37 -4.50 -3.94
N VAL A 87 4.18 -3.92 -4.09
CA VAL A 87 3.86 -2.56 -3.64
C VAL A 87 2.81 -2.66 -2.54
N LEU A 88 3.13 -2.10 -1.37
CA LEU A 88 2.38 -2.33 -0.13
C LEU A 88 1.55 -1.10 0.23
N LEU A 89 0.24 -1.31 0.35
CA LEU A 89 -0.74 -0.28 0.66
C LEU A 89 -1.25 -0.47 2.09
N CYS A 90 -1.17 0.59 2.91
CA CYS A 90 -1.95 0.66 4.15
C CYS A 90 -2.90 1.87 4.13
N ARG A 91 -3.43 2.31 5.27
CA ARG A 91 -4.35 3.46 5.31
C ARG A 91 -3.67 4.80 5.02
N SER A 92 -2.45 5.02 5.52
CA SER A 92 -1.75 6.32 5.44
C SER A 92 -0.25 6.22 5.14
N GLY A 93 0.24 5.09 4.64
CA GLY A 93 1.66 4.87 4.32
C GLY A 93 2.57 4.50 5.50
N VAL A 94 2.07 4.48 6.74
CA VAL A 94 2.90 4.22 7.94
C VAL A 94 3.10 2.73 8.23
N ARG A 95 2.01 1.95 8.33
CA ARG A 95 2.09 0.51 8.68
C ARG A 95 2.72 -0.33 7.56
N SER A 96 2.57 0.13 6.32
CA SER A 96 3.16 -0.51 5.14
C SER A 96 4.69 -0.46 5.11
N ILE A 97 5.34 0.47 5.86
CA ILE A 97 6.80 0.47 6.05
C ILE A 97 7.27 -0.79 6.78
N ALA A 98 6.57 -1.17 7.87
CA ALA A 98 6.90 -2.37 8.62
C ALA A 98 6.68 -3.63 7.78
N ALA A 99 5.58 -3.68 7.02
CA ALA A 99 5.30 -4.75 6.07
C ALA A 99 6.37 -4.83 4.96
N ALA A 100 6.83 -3.70 4.42
CA ALA A 100 7.86 -3.65 3.37
C ALA A 100 9.22 -4.10 3.89
N THR A 101 9.57 -3.68 5.10
CA THR A 101 10.77 -4.16 5.80
C THR A 101 10.72 -5.66 6.00
N ARG A 102 9.57 -6.22 6.41
CA ARG A 102 9.42 -7.67 6.57
C ARG A 102 9.52 -8.39 5.22
N ALA A 103 8.88 -7.88 4.17
CA ALA A 103 8.97 -8.42 2.83
C ALA A 103 10.42 -8.48 2.31
N ALA A 104 11.20 -7.42 2.53
CA ALA A 104 12.61 -7.37 2.17
C ALA A 104 13.44 -8.42 2.93
N GLN A 105 13.17 -8.64 4.22
CA GLN A 105 13.80 -9.72 5.01
C GLN A 105 13.48 -11.12 4.48
N LEU A 106 12.35 -11.29 3.79
CA LEU A 106 11.97 -12.53 3.12
C LEU A 106 12.57 -12.66 1.70
N GLY A 107 13.39 -11.68 1.27
CA GLY A 107 14.01 -11.66 -0.06
C GLY A 107 13.09 -11.15 -1.18
N ILE A 108 11.97 -10.49 -0.84
CA ILE A 108 11.03 -9.92 -1.81
C ILE A 108 11.40 -8.45 -2.06
N GLU A 109 11.48 -8.05 -3.34
CA GLU A 109 11.64 -6.64 -3.71
C GLU A 109 10.37 -5.86 -3.34
N ALA A 110 10.45 -5.03 -2.30
CA ALA A 110 9.28 -4.43 -1.67
C ALA A 110 9.33 -2.90 -1.63
N TYR A 111 8.19 -2.29 -1.95
CA TYR A 111 7.99 -0.85 -1.94
C TYR A 111 6.82 -0.44 -1.05
N ASN A 112 6.97 0.68 -0.36
CA ASN A 112 5.90 1.31 0.41
C ASN A 112 5.15 2.33 -0.45
N ILE A 113 3.83 2.29 -0.47
CA ILE A 113 3.02 3.31 -1.14
C ILE A 113 2.81 4.50 -0.21
N LEU A 114 3.39 5.64 -0.59
CA LEU A 114 3.26 6.91 0.13
C LEU A 114 1.80 7.33 0.27
N GLU A 115 1.49 7.98 1.39
CA GLU A 115 0.15 8.48 1.76
C GLU A 115 -0.93 7.38 1.90
N GLY A 116 -0.64 6.12 1.56
CA GLY A 116 -1.57 5.01 1.65
C GLY A 116 -2.89 5.24 0.92
N PHE A 117 -3.96 4.59 1.39
CA PHE A 117 -5.27 4.63 0.76
C PHE A 117 -6.01 5.96 0.97
N GLU A 118 -5.94 6.54 2.17
CA GLU A 118 -6.72 7.72 2.56
C GLU A 118 -5.91 8.96 2.89
N GLY A 119 -4.57 8.89 2.88
CA GLY A 119 -3.74 10.00 3.30
C GLY A 119 -3.77 10.24 4.81
N ASP A 120 -3.09 11.30 5.22
CA ASP A 120 -3.08 11.77 6.61
C ASP A 120 -4.38 12.45 7.01
N ILE A 121 -4.52 12.66 8.31
CA ILE A 121 -5.63 13.39 8.92
C ILE A 121 -5.37 14.89 8.74
N ASP A 122 -6.38 15.62 8.27
CA ASP A 122 -6.33 17.09 8.19
C ASP A 122 -6.51 17.78 9.55
N ALA A 123 -6.39 19.10 9.59
CA ALA A 123 -6.53 19.88 10.82
C ALA A 123 -7.90 19.72 11.52
N ASN A 124 -8.91 19.20 10.81
CA ASN A 124 -10.26 18.98 11.33
C ASN A 124 -10.53 17.52 11.72
N GLY A 125 -9.53 16.63 11.63
CA GLY A 125 -9.72 15.22 11.97
C GLY A 125 -10.20 14.34 10.81
N HIS A 126 -10.22 14.84 9.57
CA HIS A 126 -10.73 14.09 8.41
C HIS A 126 -9.62 13.51 7.54
N ARG A 127 -9.84 12.28 7.05
CA ARG A 127 -9.00 11.66 6.00
C ARG A 127 -9.56 11.91 4.61
N GLY A 128 -8.73 11.66 3.59
CA GLY A 128 -9.10 11.77 2.19
C GLY A 128 -9.05 13.20 1.64
N GLN A 129 -8.50 14.16 2.41
CA GLN A 129 -8.39 15.56 1.99
C GLN A 129 -6.98 15.98 1.60
N LEU A 130 -5.97 15.49 2.34
CA LEU A 130 -4.58 15.90 2.14
C LEU A 130 -3.84 15.10 1.06
N GLY A 131 -4.15 13.81 0.90
CA GLY A 131 -3.45 12.93 -0.04
C GLY A 131 -4.02 11.52 -0.06
N GLY A 132 -3.23 10.58 -0.58
CA GLY A 132 -3.58 9.16 -0.65
C GLY A 132 -4.33 8.74 -1.92
N TRP A 133 -4.37 7.43 -2.13
CA TRP A 133 -4.92 6.77 -3.32
C TRP A 133 -6.28 7.34 -3.77
N ARG A 134 -7.21 7.50 -2.82
CA ARG A 134 -8.56 8.02 -3.09
C ARG A 134 -8.53 9.48 -3.55
N LYS A 135 -7.76 10.33 -2.90
CA LYS A 135 -7.67 11.76 -3.21
C LYS A 135 -7.02 12.00 -4.57
N GLN A 136 -6.08 11.14 -4.95
CA GLN A 136 -5.40 11.16 -6.25
C GLN A 136 -6.29 10.66 -7.41
N GLY A 137 -7.53 10.20 -7.13
CA GLY A 137 -8.47 9.76 -8.17
C GLY A 137 -8.13 8.40 -8.79
N LEU A 138 -7.26 7.61 -8.14
CA LEU A 138 -6.93 6.26 -8.60
C LEU A 138 -8.10 5.29 -8.36
N PRO A 139 -8.22 4.17 -9.10
CA PRO A 139 -9.39 3.28 -9.00
C PRO A 139 -9.58 2.67 -7.61
N TRP A 140 -10.79 2.77 -7.05
CA TRP A 140 -11.18 2.15 -5.79
C TRP A 140 -12.70 1.88 -5.77
N ARG A 141 -13.15 1.01 -4.88
CA ARG A 141 -14.58 0.75 -4.62
C ARG A 141 -14.84 0.53 -3.14
N GLN A 142 -16.04 0.87 -2.68
CA GLN A 142 -16.56 0.56 -1.34
C GLN A 142 -17.62 -0.53 -1.47
#